data_AF-A0A0W0VY68-F1
#
_entry.id   AF-A0A0W0VY68-F1
#
_cell.length_a   1.000
_cell.length_b   1.000
_cell.length_c   1.000
_cell.angle_alpha   90.00
_cell.angle_beta   90.00
_cell.angle_gamma   90.00
#
_symmetry.space_group_name_H-M   'P 1'
#
loop_
_entity.id
_entity.type
_entity.pdbx_description
1 polymer ?
#
loop_
_entity_poly.entity_id
_entity_poly.type
_entity_poly.pdbx_seq_one_letter_code
_entity_poly.pdbx_strand_id
1 'polypeptide(L)'
;MERQKGFSLIEVLVSLILLTTTVLALLQQQWHSHRLLNQLSLQSGALQMLDNASEYCLSGFNRLPSKEQSFILKSTRLNDAVQLDVQWPGDGNSPSSLVRHLKRVVIS
;
A
#
# COMPACT_ATOMS: atom_id res chain seq x y z
N MET A 1 60.78 5.21 -7.36
CA MET A 1 60.63 5.31 -5.89
C MET A 1 59.16 5.54 -5.60
N GLU A 2 58.49 4.48 -5.17
CA GLU A 2 57.05 4.39 -4.91
C GLU A 2 56.66 5.32 -3.75
N ARG A 3 55.90 6.38 -4.03
CA ARG A 3 55.31 7.23 -2.99
C ARG A 3 54.06 6.54 -2.44
N GLN A 4 54.24 5.66 -1.47
CA GLN A 4 53.13 5.20 -0.63
C GLN A 4 52.66 6.37 0.26
N LYS A 5 51.78 7.21 -0.28
CA LYS A 5 51.01 8.18 0.52
C LYS A 5 49.99 7.37 1.32
N GLY A 6 50.26 7.16 2.60
CA GLY A 6 49.26 6.62 3.53
C GLY A 6 48.03 7.53 3.57
N PHE A 7 46.87 6.94 3.84
CA PHE A 7 45.62 7.69 4.01
C PHE A 7 45.76 8.69 5.16
N SER A 8 45.37 9.94 4.92
CA SER A 8 45.29 10.94 5.99
C SER A 8 44.12 10.62 6.91
N LEU A 9 44.29 10.79 8.22
CA LEU A 9 43.24 10.57 9.21
C LEU A 9 41.95 11.35 8.86
N ILE A 10 42.10 12.57 8.33
CA ILE A 10 40.98 13.42 7.91
C ILE A 10 40.23 12.78 6.73
N GLU A 11 40.94 12.18 5.79
CA GLU A 11 40.36 11.56 4.60
C GLU A 11 39.55 10.32 4.96
N VAL A 12 40.05 9.52 5.92
CA VAL A 12 39.32 8.41 6.51
C VAL A 12 38.08 8.91 7.27
N LEU A 13 38.21 9.98 8.05
CA LEU A 13 37.11 10.53 8.83
C LEU A 13 35.99 11.06 7.93
N VAL A 14 36.35 11.80 6.87
CA VAL A 14 35.40 12.31 5.87
C VAL A 14 34.71 11.15 5.15
N SER A 15 35.47 10.13 4.74
CA SER A 15 34.91 8.94 4.08
C SER A 15 33.94 8.20 5.00
N LEU A 16 34.26 8.08 6.29
CA LEU A 16 33.41 7.42 7.27
C LEU A 16 32.11 8.21 7.51
N ILE A 17 32.19 9.55 7.63
CA ILE A 17 31.01 10.40 7.79
C ILE A 17 30.11 10.30 6.56
N LEU A 18 30.68 10.36 5.36
CA LEU A 18 29.92 10.24 4.11
C LEU A 18 29.25 8.87 3.99
N LEU A 19 29.97 7.79 4.29
CA LEU A 19 29.40 6.45 4.27
C LEU A 19 28.28 6.29 5.29
N THR A 20 28.48 6.78 6.52
CA THR A 20 27.46 6.66 7.58
C THR A 20 26.21 7.45 7.22
N THR A 21 26.38 8.66 6.69
CA THR A 21 25.26 9.54 6.31
C THR A 21 24.49 8.96 5.12
N THR A 22 25.17 8.43 4.11
CA THR A 22 24.53 7.79 2.96
C THR A 22 23.78 6.52 3.35
N VAL A 23 24.36 5.67 4.18
CA VAL A 23 23.68 4.47 4.71
C VAL A 23 22.44 4.86 5.51
N LEU A 24 22.53 5.89 6.36
CA LEU A 24 21.39 6.35 7.17
C LEU A 24 20.27 6.92 6.29
N ALA A 25 20.62 7.73 5.28
CA ALA A 25 19.66 8.29 4.33
C ALA A 25 18.97 7.18 3.51
N LEU A 26 19.72 6.18 3.04
CA LEU A 26 19.19 5.03 2.31
C LEU A 26 18.24 4.20 3.19
N LEU A 27 18.58 3.99 4.46
CA LEU A 27 17.72 3.26 5.38
C LEU A 27 16.38 4.00 5.59
N GLN A 28 16.44 5.32 5.77
CA GLN A 28 15.24 6.15 5.89
C GLN A 28 14.38 6.12 4.62
N GLN A 29 15.02 6.19 3.45
CA GLN A 29 14.34 6.09 2.15
C GLN A 29 13.70 4.72 1.95
N GLN A 30 14.40 3.64 2.32
CA GLN A 30 13.88 2.27 2.23
C GLN A 30 12.65 2.09 3.10
N TRP A 31 12.67 2.60 4.33
CA TRP A 31 11.53 2.55 5.23
C TRP A 31 10.29 3.26 4.65
N HIS A 32 10.48 4.48 4.13
CA HIS A 32 9.39 5.24 3.52
C HIS A 32 8.82 4.52 2.28
N SER A 33 9.70 3.99 1.43
CA SER A 33 9.31 3.26 0.23
C SER A 33 8.52 1.99 0.57
N HIS A 34 8.96 1.24 1.59
CA HIS A 34 8.28 0.03 2.04
C HIS A 34 6.88 0.34 2.60
N ARG A 35 6.74 1.44 3.36
CA ARG A 35 5.42 1.90 3.84
C ARG A 35 4.48 2.21 2.66
N LEU A 36 4.97 2.94 1.66
CA LEU A 36 4.18 3.30 0.48
C LEU A 36 3.78 2.07 -0.33
N LEU A 37 4.70 1.14 -0.56
CA LEU A 37 4.42 -0.10 -1.28
C LEU A 37 3.37 -0.96 -0.58
N ASN A 38 3.44 -1.07 0.76
CA ASN A 38 2.42 -1.79 1.52
C ASN A 38 1.05 -1.13 1.41
N GLN A 39 0.98 0.20 1.43
CA GLN A 39 -0.28 0.93 1.22
C GLN A 39 -0.85 0.70 -0.17
N LEU A 40 -0.02 0.78 -1.21
CA LEU A 40 -0.43 0.52 -2.59
C LEU A 40 -0.87 -0.93 -2.77
N SER A 41 -0.18 -1.89 -2.17
CA SER A 41 -0.57 -3.30 -2.18
C SER A 41 -1.95 -3.49 -1.56
N LEU A 42 -2.21 -2.89 -0.39
CA LEU A 42 -3.51 -2.97 0.28
C LEU A 42 -4.61 -2.30 -0.55
N GLN A 43 -4.35 -1.11 -1.09
CA GLN A 43 -5.29 -0.40 -1.95
C GLN A 43 -5.63 -1.20 -3.21
N SER A 44 -4.62 -1.76 -3.89
CA SER A 44 -4.81 -2.55 -5.10
C SER A 44 -5.64 -3.80 -4.84
N GLY A 45 -5.39 -4.51 -3.72
CA GLY A 45 -6.18 -5.68 -3.33
C GLY A 45 -7.62 -5.33 -3.01
N ALA A 46 -7.86 -4.21 -2.30
CA ALA A 46 -9.20 -3.74 -1.99
C ALA A 46 -10.01 -3.36 -3.25
N LEU A 47 -9.38 -2.66 -4.20
CA LEU A 47 -10.00 -2.31 -5.48
C LEU A 47 -10.29 -3.54 -6.33
N GLN A 48 -9.35 -4.48 -6.40
CA GLN A 48 -9.55 -5.75 -7.10
C GLN A 48 -10.72 -6.54 -6.50
N MET A 49 -10.85 -6.58 -5.17
CA MET A 49 -11.99 -7.20 -4.50
C MET A 49 -13.31 -6.53 -4.87
N LEU A 50 -13.32 -5.20 -4.97
CA LEU A 50 -14.50 -4.42 -5.35
C LEU A 50 -14.91 -4.68 -6.81
N ASP A 51 -13.93 -4.75 -7.71
CA ASP A 51 -14.16 -5.07 -9.11
C ASP A 51 -14.69 -6.49 -9.27
N ASN A 52 -14.06 -7.47 -8.64
CA ASN A 52 -14.56 -8.84 -8.63
C ASN A 52 -15.99 -8.91 -8.07
N ALA A 53 -16.27 -8.24 -6.95
CA ALA A 53 -17.62 -8.20 -6.38
C ALA A 53 -18.65 -7.54 -7.33
N SER A 54 -18.23 -6.54 -8.11
CA SER A 54 -19.09 -5.93 -9.12
C SER A 54 -19.41 -6.88 -10.27
N GLU A 55 -18.43 -7.67 -10.72
CA GLU A 55 -18.62 -8.68 -11.76
C GLU A 55 -19.50 -9.85 -11.29
N TYR A 56 -19.35 -10.30 -10.03
CA TYR A 56 -20.26 -11.30 -9.44
C TYR A 56 -21.70 -10.80 -9.39
N CYS A 57 -21.89 -9.52 -9.06
CA CYS A 57 -23.22 -8.91 -9.04
C CYS A 57 -23.86 -8.84 -10.43
N LEU A 58 -23.07 -8.53 -11.46
CA LEU A 58 -23.53 -8.47 -12.86
C LEU A 58 -23.80 -9.85 -13.46
N SER A 59 -23.04 -10.87 -13.06
CA SER A 59 -23.16 -12.24 -13.57
C SER A 59 -24.28 -13.05 -12.89
N GLY A 60 -25.00 -12.47 -11.94
CA GLY A 60 -26.09 -13.15 -11.22
C GLY A 60 -25.62 -14.17 -10.18
N PHE A 61 -24.31 -14.33 -9.99
CA PHE A 61 -23.74 -15.20 -8.96
C PHE A 61 -23.77 -14.50 -7.60
N ASN A 62 -24.64 -14.96 -6.70
CA ASN A 62 -24.88 -14.33 -5.40
C ASN A 62 -23.81 -14.65 -4.33
N ARG A 63 -22.60 -15.05 -4.74
CA ARG A 63 -21.52 -15.48 -3.85
C ARG A 63 -20.40 -14.46 -3.90
N LEU A 64 -20.32 -13.61 -2.87
CA LEU A 64 -19.18 -12.74 -2.70
C LEU A 64 -17.91 -13.58 -2.47
N PRO A 65 -16.78 -13.21 -3.08
CA PRO A 65 -15.52 -13.93 -2.87
C PRO A 65 -15.20 -13.92 -1.37
N SER A 66 -15.05 -15.12 -0.81
CA SER A 66 -14.86 -15.33 0.62
C SER A 66 -13.50 -14.77 1.05
N LYS A 67 -13.58 -13.72 1.87
CA LYS A 67 -12.60 -13.16 2.82
C LYS A 67 -11.23 -13.87 2.86
N GLU A 68 -10.28 -13.38 2.07
CA GLU A 68 -8.86 -13.71 2.26
C GLU A 68 -8.04 -12.55 2.84
N GLN A 69 -8.58 -11.33 2.93
CA GLN A 69 -7.77 -10.15 3.28
C GLN A 69 -8.47 -9.25 4.31
N SER A 70 -7.67 -8.44 5.03
CA SER A 70 -8.05 -7.52 6.12
C SER A 70 -8.92 -6.34 5.66
N PHE A 71 -9.83 -6.57 4.73
CA PHE A 71 -10.72 -5.59 4.14
C PHE A 71 -12.16 -5.87 4.56
N ILE A 72 -12.93 -4.81 4.75
CA ILE A 72 -14.35 -4.90 5.05
C ILE A 72 -15.10 -4.52 3.79
N LEU A 73 -15.74 -5.50 3.14
CA LEU A 73 -16.62 -5.27 2.01
C LEU A 73 -18.07 -5.34 2.48
N LYS A 74 -18.83 -4.27 2.26
CA LYS A 74 -20.26 -4.17 2.54
C LYS A 74 -21.01 -4.03 1.21
N SER A 75 -22.03 -4.85 1.03
CA SER A 75 -22.96 -4.75 -0.10
C SER A 75 -24.29 -4.26 0.43
N THR A 76 -24.83 -3.19 -0.17
CA THR A 76 -26.17 -2.68 0.12
C THR A 76 -26.98 -2.69 -1.17
N ARG A 77 -28.07 -3.45 -1.21
CA ARG A 77 -28.99 -3.47 -2.35
C ARG A 77 -29.91 -2.25 -2.29
N LEU A 78 -29.93 -1.45 -3.34
CA LEU A 78 -30.86 -0.34 -3.57
C LEU A 78 -31.68 -0.65 -4.82
N ASN A 79 -32.94 -1.07 -4.66
CA ASN A 79 -33.88 -1.33 -5.77
C ASN A 79 -33.24 -2.14 -6.93
N ASP A 80 -32.92 -1.47 -8.05
CA ASP A 80 -32.32 -2.04 -9.26
C ASP A 80 -30.78 -1.93 -9.30
N ALA A 81 -30.14 -1.64 -8.17
CA ALA A 81 -28.71 -1.46 -8.06
C ALA A 81 -28.16 -2.09 -6.78
N VAL A 82 -26.90 -2.50 -6.82
CA VAL A 82 -26.13 -2.90 -5.66
C VAL A 82 -24.99 -1.90 -5.48
N GLN A 83 -24.95 -1.30 -4.30
CA GLN A 83 -23.87 -0.45 -3.87
C GLN A 83 -22.86 -1.30 -3.10
N LEU A 84 -21.66 -1.36 -3.63
CA LEU A 84 -20.52 -2.04 -3.02
C LEU A 84 -19.63 -1.00 -2.35
N ASP A 85 -19.35 -1.21 -1.08
CA ASP A 85 -18.48 -0.40 -0.24
C ASP A 85 -17.30 -1.26 0.21
N VAL A 86 -16.08 -0.84 -0.07
CA VAL A 86 -14.88 -1.49 0.41
C VAL A 86 -14.08 -0.53 1.29
N GLN A 87 -13.66 -1.05 2.44
CA GLN A 87 -12.90 -0.31 3.45
C GLN A 87 -11.60 -1.03 3.74
N TRP A 88 -10.51 -0.28 3.77
CA TRP A 88 -9.19 -0.76 4.17
C TRP A 88 -8.52 0.20 5.16
N PRO A 89 -7.61 -0.29 6.01
CA PRO A 89 -6.87 0.56 6.92
C PRO A 89 -6.02 1.55 6.11
N GLY A 90 -6.22 2.84 6.35
CA GLY A 90 -5.41 3.91 5.77
C GLY A 90 -4.04 3.99 6.42
N ASP A 91 -3.34 5.07 6.14
CA ASP A 91 -2.02 5.28 6.70
C ASP A 91 -2.08 5.28 8.24
N GLY A 92 -1.30 4.41 8.88
CA GLY A 92 -1.28 4.16 10.34
C GLY A 92 -1.00 5.38 11.24
N ASN A 93 -0.96 6.59 10.68
CA ASN A 93 -0.97 7.87 11.39
C ASN A 93 -2.34 8.22 12.01
N SER A 94 -3.43 7.51 11.70
CA SER A 94 -4.71 7.69 12.38
C SER A 94 -5.55 6.41 12.43
N PRO A 95 -5.92 5.91 13.63
CA PRO A 95 -6.71 4.69 13.80
C PRO A 95 -8.15 4.79 13.26
N SER A 96 -8.57 5.98 12.82
CA SER A 96 -9.89 6.28 12.24
C SER A 96 -9.85 6.59 10.74
N SER A 97 -8.68 6.53 10.08
CA SER A 97 -8.55 6.82 8.65
C SER A 97 -8.89 5.59 7.79
N LEU A 98 -10.11 5.09 7.88
CA LEU A 98 -10.58 4.10 6.91
C LEU A 98 -10.76 4.78 5.56
N VAL A 99 -9.94 4.39 4.59
CA VAL A 99 -10.13 4.83 3.21
C VAL A 99 -11.27 4.00 2.65
N ARG A 100 -12.26 4.70 2.09
CA ARG A 100 -13.50 4.12 1.60
C ARG A 100 -13.58 4.31 0.09
N HIS A 101 -13.90 3.24 -0.62
CA HIS A 101 -14.26 3.33 -2.03
C HIS A 101 -15.64 2.74 -2.28
N LEU A 102 -16.47 3.49 -3.00
CA LEU A 102 -17.87 3.18 -3.28
C LEU A 102 -18.03 2.95 -4.78
N LYS A 103 -18.58 1.79 -5.15
CA LYS A 103 -18.96 1.49 -6.53
C LYS A 103 -20.43 1.09 -6.57
N ARG A 104 -21.21 1.78 -7.41
CA ARG A 104 -22.61 1.44 -7.65
C ARG A 104 -22.70 0.61 -8.92
N VAL A 105 -23.39 -0.52 -8.84
CA VAL A 105 -23.63 -1.45 -9.95
C VAL A 105 -25.14 -1.51 -10.18
N VAL A 106 -25.62 -1.16 -11.38
CA VAL A 106 -27.04 -1.30 -11.74
C VAL A 106 -27.25 -2.71 -12.29
N ILE A 107 -28.18 -3.46 -11.70
CA ILE A 107 -28.56 -4.80 -12.15
C ILE A 107 -29.78 -4.61 -13.05
N SER A 108 -29.61 -4.90 -14.35
CA SER A 108 -30.66 -4.77 -15.35
C SER A 108 -31.38 -6.08 -15.63
#